data_AF-A0A7S0IWF1-F1
#
_entry.id   AF-A0A7S0IWF1-F1
#
_cell.length_a   1.000
_cell.length_b   1.000
_cell.length_c   1.000
_cell.angle_alpha   90.00
_cell.angle_beta   90.00
_cell.angle_gamma   90.00
#
_symmetry.space_group_name_H-M   'P 1'
#
loop_
_entity.id
_entity.type
_entity.pdbx_description
1 polymer ?
#
loop_
_entity_poly.entity_id
_entity_poly.type
_entity_poly.pdbx_seq_one_letter_code
_entity_poly.pdbx_strand_id
1 'polypeptide(L)'
;KAAKEQAAADKAAAVAEEVAKLQADAASLLKEAATVRDAAETSARAASADAEAEAATIVGRAKEEAQQILGVAKSKASGIVAEANSKVAAAEQSLKDAQRERVRLQQQIADFEESKANTKTKLDKTFFFNFDKKGKLKAQIKELSASIKQETKNLETANRVEEGASKTQGQVAAEATKQKAVAEKIVGDASKAAEKVGAQGDARASKVLEDARKLANSLTKEAESKAAPLLKQAASKAQRAETLSGA
;
A
#
# COMPACT_ATOMS: atom_id res chain seq x y z
N LYS A 1 25.70 -95.93 18.32
CA LYS A 1 24.46 -95.15 18.45
C LYS A 1 24.79 -93.72 18.89
N ALA A 2 25.49 -93.53 20.01
CA ALA A 2 25.99 -92.24 20.48
C ALA A 2 26.78 -91.39 19.45
N ALA A 3 27.71 -91.96 18.68
CA ALA A 3 28.47 -91.20 17.68
C ALA A 3 27.63 -90.68 16.47
N LYS A 4 26.53 -91.35 16.14
CA LYS A 4 25.58 -90.89 15.10
C LYS A 4 24.63 -89.81 15.64
N GLU A 5 24.25 -89.90 16.91
CA GLU A 5 23.46 -88.88 17.60
C GLU A 5 24.27 -87.59 17.83
N GLN A 6 25.56 -87.71 18.18
CA GLN A 6 26.48 -86.57 18.31
C GLN A 6 26.67 -85.85 16.97
N ALA A 7 26.95 -86.59 15.88
CA ALA A 7 27.13 -85.99 14.55
C ALA A 7 25.83 -85.34 14.00
N ALA A 8 24.66 -85.85 14.39
CA ALA A 8 23.39 -85.23 14.05
C ALA A 8 23.14 -83.95 14.86
N ALA A 9 23.50 -83.94 16.15
CA ALA A 9 23.42 -82.77 17.01
C ALA A 9 24.39 -81.64 16.57
N ASP A 10 25.63 -81.99 16.21
CA ASP A 10 26.62 -81.02 15.71
C ASP A 10 26.19 -80.39 14.38
N LYS A 11 25.57 -81.21 13.50
CA LYS A 11 25.01 -80.72 12.23
C LYS A 11 23.79 -79.82 12.46
N ALA A 12 22.91 -80.16 13.40
CA ALA A 12 21.76 -79.33 13.76
C ALA A 12 22.19 -77.99 14.40
N ALA A 13 23.22 -78.00 15.24
CA ALA A 13 23.79 -76.80 15.84
C ALA A 13 24.40 -75.87 14.78
N ALA A 14 25.15 -76.42 13.82
CA ALA A 14 25.72 -75.64 12.72
C ALA A 14 24.64 -75.02 11.81
N VAL A 15 23.54 -75.74 11.55
CA VAL A 15 22.38 -75.20 10.81
C VAL A 15 21.68 -74.09 11.58
N ALA A 16 21.48 -74.27 12.90
CA ALA A 16 20.88 -73.24 13.75
C ALA A 16 21.73 -71.96 13.82
N GLU A 17 23.07 -72.09 13.89
CA GLU A 17 23.99 -70.95 13.88
C GLU A 17 23.94 -70.18 12.55
N GLU A 18 23.93 -70.88 11.41
CA GLU A 18 23.82 -70.25 10.10
C GLU A 18 22.44 -69.58 9.88
N VAL A 19 21.35 -70.19 10.37
CA VAL A 19 20.01 -69.57 10.36
C VAL A 19 19.99 -68.28 11.19
N ALA A 20 20.54 -68.32 12.40
CA ALA A 20 20.62 -67.13 13.27
C ALA A 20 21.43 -66.01 12.62
N LYS A 21 22.54 -66.34 11.97
CA LYS A 21 23.37 -65.38 11.23
C LYS A 21 22.64 -64.76 10.04
N LEU A 22 21.93 -65.57 9.25
CA LEU A 22 21.15 -65.09 8.11
C LEU A 22 19.98 -64.19 8.55
N GLN A 23 19.34 -64.50 9.68
CA GLN A 23 18.30 -63.66 10.28
C GLN A 23 18.88 -62.33 10.80
N ALA A 24 20.04 -62.36 11.45
CA ALA A 24 20.74 -61.15 11.90
C ALA A 24 21.18 -60.26 10.73
N ASP A 25 21.74 -60.84 9.67
CA ASP A 25 22.10 -60.13 8.43
C ASP A 25 20.85 -59.49 7.79
N ALA A 26 19.74 -60.23 7.68
CA ALA A 26 18.50 -59.72 7.12
C ALA A 26 17.95 -58.55 7.94
N ALA A 27 17.94 -58.66 9.28
CA ALA A 27 17.50 -57.59 10.18
C ALA A 27 18.39 -56.34 10.06
N SER A 28 19.72 -56.52 9.94
CA SER A 28 20.66 -55.41 9.72
C SER A 28 20.40 -54.69 8.40
N LEU A 29 20.19 -55.42 7.31
CA LEU A 29 19.88 -54.85 5.99
C LEU A 29 18.53 -54.12 5.96
N LEU A 30 17.51 -54.66 6.64
CA LEU A 30 16.22 -53.96 6.81
C LEU A 30 16.38 -52.66 7.58
N LYS A 31 17.18 -52.67 8.66
CA LYS A 31 17.47 -51.48 9.45
C LYS A 31 18.21 -50.43 8.61
N GLU A 32 19.20 -50.84 7.83
CA GLU A 32 19.96 -49.94 6.96
C GLU A 32 19.06 -49.30 5.89
N ALA A 33 18.21 -50.10 5.24
CA ALA A 33 17.23 -49.61 4.27
C ALA A 33 16.22 -48.61 4.90
N ALA A 34 15.78 -48.86 6.14
CA ALA A 34 14.92 -47.93 6.88
C ALA A 34 15.65 -46.62 7.17
N THR A 35 16.89 -46.66 7.70
CA THR A 35 17.67 -45.44 7.96
C THR A 35 17.91 -44.59 6.70
N VAL A 36 18.13 -45.22 5.54
CA VAL A 36 18.29 -44.49 4.27
C VAL A 36 17.00 -43.75 3.89
N ARG A 37 15.83 -44.37 4.07
CA ARG A 37 14.53 -43.76 3.81
C ARG A 37 14.22 -42.64 4.80
N ASP A 38 14.42 -42.89 6.09
CA ASP A 38 14.14 -41.92 7.16
C ASP A 38 15.02 -40.67 7.02
N ALA A 39 16.30 -40.85 6.68
CA ALA A 39 17.22 -39.74 6.42
C ALA A 39 16.74 -38.89 5.24
N ALA A 40 16.30 -39.51 4.14
CA ALA A 40 15.81 -38.79 2.98
C ALA A 40 14.47 -38.08 3.24
N GLU A 41 13.56 -38.71 3.99
CA GLU A 41 12.31 -38.08 4.43
C GLU A 41 12.59 -36.85 5.30
N THR A 42 13.55 -36.95 6.22
CA THR A 42 13.99 -35.84 7.06
C THR A 42 14.58 -34.70 6.21
N SER A 43 15.46 -35.01 5.26
CA SER A 43 16.04 -34.00 4.36
C SER A 43 15.01 -33.37 3.42
N ALA A 44 14.05 -34.14 2.92
CA ALA A 44 12.96 -33.64 2.08
C ALA A 44 12.02 -32.70 2.85
N ARG A 45 11.71 -33.03 4.12
CA ARG A 45 10.97 -32.16 5.02
C ARG A 45 11.72 -30.87 5.33
N ALA A 46 13.01 -30.97 5.63
CA ALA A 46 13.86 -29.80 5.88
C ALA A 46 13.89 -28.86 4.66
N ALA A 47 14.13 -29.41 3.45
CA ALA A 47 14.12 -28.63 2.21
C ALA A 47 12.77 -27.92 1.96
N SER A 48 11.66 -28.58 2.29
CA SER A 48 10.32 -27.98 2.15
C SER A 48 10.11 -26.85 3.16
N ALA A 49 10.51 -27.06 4.42
CA ALA A 49 10.38 -26.06 5.48
C ALA A 49 11.23 -24.81 5.22
N ASP A 50 12.48 -25.00 4.77
CA ASP A 50 13.38 -23.90 4.41
C ASP A 50 12.80 -23.08 3.25
N ALA A 51 12.24 -23.76 2.23
CA ALA A 51 11.60 -23.12 1.11
C ALA A 51 10.31 -22.37 1.48
N GLU A 52 9.51 -22.91 2.39
CA GLU A 52 8.33 -22.22 2.95
C GLU A 52 8.73 -20.95 3.70
N ALA A 53 9.80 -21.00 4.50
CA ALA A 53 10.32 -19.85 5.21
C ALA A 53 10.88 -18.78 4.25
N GLU A 54 11.61 -19.19 3.22
CA GLU A 54 12.12 -18.29 2.18
C GLU A 54 10.97 -17.67 1.36
N ALA A 55 10.00 -18.48 0.92
CA ALA A 55 8.81 -18.02 0.21
C ALA A 55 8.01 -16.99 1.03
N ALA A 56 7.81 -17.26 2.32
CA ALA A 56 7.16 -16.32 3.23
C ALA A 56 7.93 -15.00 3.35
N THR A 57 9.25 -15.06 3.42
CA THR A 57 10.13 -13.87 3.47
C THR A 57 10.04 -13.05 2.17
N ILE A 58 10.02 -13.72 1.01
CA ILE A 58 9.89 -13.07 -0.29
C ILE A 58 8.55 -12.33 -0.40
N VAL A 59 7.45 -13.01 -0.06
CA VAL A 59 6.11 -12.40 -0.09
C VAL A 59 6.00 -11.27 0.93
N GLY A 60 6.58 -11.43 2.13
CA GLY A 60 6.64 -10.40 3.16
C GLY A 60 7.32 -9.13 2.65
N ARG A 61 8.52 -9.25 2.08
CA ARG A 61 9.26 -8.12 1.50
C ARG A 61 8.51 -7.45 0.36
N ALA A 62 7.91 -8.23 -0.54
CA ALA A 62 7.14 -7.68 -1.65
C ALA A 62 5.92 -6.87 -1.15
N LYS A 63 5.25 -7.34 -0.09
CA LYS A 63 4.16 -6.59 0.55
C LYS A 63 4.64 -5.29 1.20
N GLU A 64 5.76 -5.32 1.91
CA GLU A 64 6.36 -4.13 2.51
C GLU A 64 6.75 -3.10 1.44
N GLU A 65 7.41 -3.54 0.37
CA GLU A 65 7.78 -2.67 -0.76
C GLU A 65 6.54 -2.06 -1.44
N ALA A 66 5.51 -2.87 -1.69
CA ALA A 66 4.22 -2.40 -2.21
C ALA A 66 3.57 -1.34 -1.31
N GLN A 67 3.60 -1.55 0.01
CA GLN A 67 3.09 -0.58 0.99
C GLN A 67 3.92 0.72 1.01
N GLN A 68 5.24 0.63 0.91
CA GLN A 68 6.11 1.80 0.84
C GLN A 68 5.84 2.64 -0.42
N ILE A 69 5.73 2.00 -1.58
CA ILE A 69 5.38 2.65 -2.85
C ILE A 69 4.05 3.42 -2.71
N LEU A 70 3.02 2.76 -2.17
CA LEU A 70 1.72 3.37 -1.93
C LEU A 70 1.78 4.50 -0.90
N GLY A 71 2.55 4.33 0.18
CA GLY A 71 2.70 5.32 1.24
C GLY A 71 3.32 6.63 0.73
N VAL A 72 4.43 6.52 -0.01
CA VAL A 72 5.11 7.67 -0.62
C VAL A 72 4.19 8.38 -1.62
N ALA A 73 3.50 7.63 -2.48
CA ALA A 73 2.59 8.18 -3.46
C ALA A 73 1.40 8.91 -2.81
N LYS A 74 0.78 8.31 -1.78
CA LYS A 74 -0.30 8.94 -1.02
C LYS A 74 0.16 10.22 -0.33
N SER A 75 1.32 10.20 0.33
CA SER A 75 1.87 11.40 0.98
C SER A 75 2.11 12.52 -0.03
N LYS A 76 2.66 12.20 -1.21
CA LYS A 76 2.88 13.18 -2.28
C LYS A 76 1.56 13.74 -2.83
N ALA A 77 0.59 12.86 -3.09
CA ALA A 77 -0.73 13.23 -3.58
C ALA A 77 -1.47 14.13 -2.57
N SER A 78 -1.42 13.79 -1.28
CA SER A 78 -2.00 14.61 -0.21
C SER A 78 -1.34 15.99 -0.12
N GLY A 79 -0.02 16.08 -0.27
CA GLY A 79 0.70 17.36 -0.31
C GLY A 79 0.24 18.26 -1.46
N ILE A 80 0.11 17.70 -2.67
CA ILE A 80 -0.40 18.42 -3.86
C ILE A 80 -1.82 18.94 -3.62
N VAL A 81 -2.72 18.08 -3.11
CA VAL A 81 -4.11 18.47 -2.86
C VAL A 81 -4.21 19.52 -1.75
N ALA A 82 -3.41 19.41 -0.69
CA ALA A 82 -3.38 20.40 0.39
C ALA A 82 -2.92 21.78 -0.11
N GLU A 83 -1.85 21.82 -0.92
CA GLU A 83 -1.36 23.07 -1.51
C GLU A 83 -2.40 23.69 -2.46
N ALA A 84 -3.03 22.87 -3.31
CA ALA A 84 -4.10 23.31 -4.22
C ALA A 84 -5.27 23.93 -3.45
N ASN A 85 -5.75 23.25 -2.40
CA ASN A 85 -6.85 23.73 -1.57
C ASN A 85 -6.49 25.02 -0.82
N SER A 86 -5.25 25.14 -0.35
CA SER A 86 -4.79 26.38 0.31
C SER A 86 -4.81 27.57 -0.65
N LYS A 87 -4.42 27.37 -1.92
CA LYS A 87 -4.47 28.44 -2.94
C LYS A 87 -5.90 28.82 -3.28
N VAL A 88 -6.80 27.85 -3.42
CA VAL A 88 -8.24 28.11 -3.65
C VAL A 88 -8.82 28.92 -2.49
N ALA A 89 -8.56 28.52 -1.24
CA ALA A 89 -9.05 29.23 -0.06
C ALA A 89 -8.55 30.69 -0.01
N ALA A 90 -7.28 30.93 -0.34
CA ALA A 90 -6.71 32.28 -0.40
C ALA A 90 -7.37 33.14 -1.49
N ALA A 91 -7.62 32.56 -2.67
CA ALA A 91 -8.29 33.25 -3.77
C ALA A 91 -9.77 33.55 -3.46
N GLU A 92 -10.47 32.62 -2.83
CA GLU A 92 -11.85 32.84 -2.35
C GLU A 92 -11.94 33.93 -1.28
N GLN A 93 -10.98 33.97 -0.35
CA GLN A 93 -10.93 35.01 0.65
C GLN A 93 -10.69 36.39 0.01
N SER A 94 -9.78 36.46 -0.96
CA SER A 94 -9.51 37.70 -1.71
C SER A 94 -10.75 38.20 -2.46
N LEU A 95 -11.54 37.29 -3.05
CA LEU A 95 -12.80 37.63 -3.71
C LEU A 95 -13.84 38.15 -2.70
N LYS A 96 -13.96 37.50 -1.53
CA LYS A 96 -14.88 37.95 -0.47
C LYS A 96 -14.51 39.35 0.06
N ASP A 97 -13.22 39.62 0.23
CA ASP A 97 -12.77 40.92 0.70
C ASP A 97 -13.01 42.02 -0.35
N ALA A 98 -12.80 41.73 -1.63
CA ALA A 98 -13.15 42.65 -2.72
C ALA A 98 -14.67 42.93 -2.79
N GLN A 99 -15.50 41.90 -2.62
CA GLN A 99 -16.96 42.04 -2.57
C GLN A 99 -17.43 42.89 -1.39
N ARG A 100 -16.85 42.68 -0.19
CA ARG A 100 -17.15 43.48 1.00
C ARG A 100 -16.84 44.96 0.77
N GLU A 101 -15.68 45.25 0.19
CA GLU A 101 -15.29 46.62 -0.10
C GLU A 101 -16.23 47.29 -1.11
N ARG A 102 -16.62 46.58 -2.17
CA ARG A 102 -17.63 47.09 -3.12
C ARG A 102 -18.93 47.43 -2.41
N VAL A 103 -19.45 46.51 -1.59
CA VAL A 103 -20.72 46.71 -0.88
C VAL A 103 -20.62 47.87 0.11
N ARG A 104 -19.50 48.00 0.82
CA ARG A 104 -19.23 49.11 1.75
C ARG A 104 -19.27 50.47 1.02
N LEU A 105 -18.61 50.58 -0.12
CA LEU A 105 -18.61 51.80 -0.94
C LEU A 105 -19.99 52.13 -1.50
N GLN A 106 -20.75 51.12 -1.94
CA GLN A 106 -22.14 51.30 -2.39
C GLN A 106 -23.03 51.88 -1.28
N GLN A 107 -22.90 51.38 -0.05
CA GLN A 107 -23.63 51.89 1.10
C GLN A 107 -23.22 53.33 1.43
N GLN A 108 -21.92 53.65 1.46
CA GLN A 108 -21.45 55.01 1.72
C GLN A 108 -21.95 56.03 0.68
N ILE A 109 -22.00 55.65 -0.60
CA ILE A 109 -22.57 56.51 -1.64
C ILE A 109 -24.05 56.76 -1.37
N ALA A 110 -24.83 55.73 -1.04
CA ALA A 110 -26.25 55.87 -0.72
C ALA A 110 -26.48 56.78 0.51
N ASP A 111 -25.68 56.62 1.56
CA ASP A 111 -25.74 57.45 2.78
C ASP A 111 -25.42 58.93 2.48
N PHE A 112 -24.43 59.19 1.61
CA PHE A 112 -24.12 60.54 1.15
C PHE A 112 -25.21 61.15 0.27
N GLU A 113 -25.84 60.35 -0.60
CA GLU A 113 -26.97 60.78 -1.41
C GLU A 113 -28.18 61.16 -0.54
N GLU A 114 -28.49 60.35 0.46
CA GLU A 114 -29.55 60.65 1.43
C GLU A 114 -29.22 61.93 2.23
N SER A 115 -28.00 62.03 2.75
CA SER A 115 -27.52 63.22 3.47
C SER A 115 -27.60 64.49 2.62
N LYS A 116 -27.28 64.39 1.33
CA LYS A 116 -27.38 65.49 0.37
C LYS A 116 -28.83 65.87 0.13
N ALA A 117 -29.73 64.90 -0.04
CA ALA A 117 -31.16 65.15 -0.19
C ALA A 117 -31.73 65.86 1.04
N ASN A 118 -31.43 65.35 2.25
CA ASN A 118 -31.85 65.94 3.52
C ASN A 118 -31.32 67.37 3.70
N THR A 119 -30.06 67.63 3.35
CA THR A 119 -29.45 68.97 3.43
C THR A 119 -30.08 69.93 2.42
N LYS A 120 -30.41 69.45 1.21
CA LYS A 120 -31.14 70.22 0.21
C LYS A 120 -32.54 70.60 0.70
N THR A 121 -33.29 69.67 1.28
CA THR A 121 -34.59 69.99 1.89
C THR A 121 -34.47 71.02 3.01
N LYS A 122 -33.44 70.95 3.86
CA LYS A 122 -33.17 71.98 4.88
C LYS A 122 -32.83 73.34 4.26
N LEU A 123 -32.03 73.37 3.18
CA LEU A 123 -31.70 74.58 2.45
C LEU A 123 -32.96 75.24 1.88
N ASP A 124 -33.84 74.46 1.26
CA ASP A 124 -35.08 74.93 0.63
C ASP A 124 -36.07 75.49 1.66
N LYS A 125 -36.13 74.88 2.85
CA LYS A 125 -36.92 75.38 3.99
C LYS A 125 -36.30 76.58 4.73
N THR A 126 -35.04 76.93 4.45
CA THR A 126 -34.37 78.04 5.13
C THR A 126 -34.80 79.37 4.54
N PHE A 127 -35.38 80.24 5.39
CA PHE A 127 -35.87 81.57 5.01
C PHE A 127 -34.78 82.39 4.29
N PHE A 128 -35.19 83.10 3.23
CA PHE A 128 -34.25 83.74 2.28
C PHE A 128 -33.29 84.74 2.93
N PHE A 129 -33.71 85.44 3.98
CA PHE A 129 -32.89 86.43 4.68
C PHE A 129 -31.86 85.83 5.67
N ASN A 130 -31.87 84.50 5.90
CA ASN A 130 -30.90 83.85 6.78
C ASN A 130 -29.65 83.37 6.00
N PHE A 131 -28.92 84.33 5.45
CA PHE A 131 -27.83 84.10 4.48
C PHE A 131 -26.67 83.25 5.01
N ASP A 132 -26.29 83.41 6.28
CA ASP A 132 -25.19 82.63 6.88
C ASP A 132 -25.51 81.13 6.91
N LYS A 133 -26.71 80.77 7.41
CA LYS A 133 -27.19 79.38 7.43
C LYS A 133 -27.33 78.81 6.02
N LYS A 134 -27.84 79.62 5.08
CA LYS A 134 -27.99 79.21 3.67
C LYS A 134 -26.64 78.96 2.99
N GLY A 135 -25.64 79.80 3.28
CA GLY A 135 -24.26 79.63 2.81
C GLY A 135 -23.63 78.33 3.31
N LYS A 136 -23.76 78.04 4.62
CA LYS A 136 -23.26 76.80 5.24
C LYS A 136 -23.90 75.54 4.63
N LEU A 137 -25.22 75.54 4.44
CA LEU A 137 -25.93 74.40 3.81
C LEU A 137 -25.51 74.18 2.35
N LYS A 138 -25.26 75.25 1.58
CA LYS A 138 -24.72 75.12 0.22
C LYS A 138 -23.30 74.55 0.22
N ALA A 139 -22.45 74.98 1.15
CA ALA A 139 -21.10 74.44 1.30
C ALA A 139 -21.14 72.93 1.61
N GLN A 140 -22.01 72.51 2.54
CA GLN A 140 -22.22 71.09 2.86
C GLN A 140 -22.71 70.27 1.65
N ILE A 141 -23.65 70.79 0.85
CA ILE A 141 -24.10 70.09 -0.39
C ILE A 141 -22.96 69.95 -1.40
N LYS A 142 -22.10 70.97 -1.52
CA LYS A 142 -20.94 70.93 -2.42
C LYS A 142 -19.92 69.89 -1.95
N GLU A 143 -19.65 69.84 -0.65
CA GLU A 143 -18.77 68.86 -0.03
C GLU A 143 -19.31 67.43 -0.20
N LEU A 144 -20.58 67.17 0.15
CA LEU A 144 -21.22 65.88 -0.08
C LEU A 144 -21.19 65.46 -1.57
N SER A 145 -21.37 66.41 -2.49
CA SER A 145 -21.26 66.12 -3.93
C SER A 145 -19.83 65.78 -4.36
N ALA A 146 -18.81 66.34 -3.71
CA ALA A 146 -17.42 65.97 -3.94
C ALA A 146 -17.13 64.58 -3.39
N SER A 147 -17.60 64.27 -2.18
CA SER A 147 -17.47 62.94 -1.56
C SER A 147 -18.15 61.85 -2.38
N ILE A 148 -19.40 62.07 -2.86
CA ILE A 148 -20.09 61.12 -3.76
C ILE A 148 -19.25 60.85 -5.01
N LYS A 149 -18.70 61.88 -5.66
CA LYS A 149 -17.85 61.71 -6.85
C LYS A 149 -16.58 60.92 -6.54
N GLN A 150 -15.97 61.17 -5.39
CA GLN A 150 -14.76 60.47 -4.97
C GLN A 150 -15.07 59.00 -4.67
N GLU A 151 -16.11 58.70 -3.90
CA GLU A 151 -16.50 57.32 -3.60
C GLU A 151 -16.99 56.57 -4.84
N THR A 152 -17.62 57.26 -5.80
CA THR A 152 -17.98 56.65 -7.09
C THR A 152 -16.74 56.18 -7.86
N LYS A 153 -15.65 56.96 -7.85
CA LYS A 153 -14.37 56.54 -8.45
C LYS A 153 -13.73 55.38 -7.70
N ASN A 154 -13.80 55.40 -6.37
CA ASN A 154 -13.33 54.29 -5.53
C ASN A 154 -14.13 53.02 -5.84
N LEU A 155 -15.45 53.12 -6.01
CA LEU A 155 -16.33 52.01 -6.36
C LEU A 155 -15.97 51.42 -7.74
N GLU A 156 -15.66 52.25 -8.73
CA GLU A 156 -15.21 51.76 -10.04
C GLU A 156 -13.91 50.95 -9.92
N THR A 157 -12.98 51.41 -9.07
CA THR A 157 -11.74 50.67 -8.78
C THR A 157 -12.03 49.37 -8.04
N ALA A 158 -12.92 49.39 -7.04
CA ALA A 158 -13.34 48.19 -6.31
C ALA A 158 -14.00 47.15 -7.23
N ASN A 159 -14.83 47.58 -8.19
CA ASN A 159 -15.41 46.69 -9.20
C ASN A 159 -14.33 46.02 -10.05
N ARG A 160 -13.29 46.75 -10.47
CA ARG A 160 -12.17 46.17 -11.23
C ARG A 160 -11.36 45.18 -10.38
N VAL A 161 -11.18 45.47 -9.10
CA VAL A 161 -10.51 44.56 -8.15
C VAL A 161 -11.33 43.29 -7.95
N GLU A 162 -12.64 43.38 -7.78
CA GLU A 162 -13.53 42.22 -7.67
C GLU A 162 -13.50 41.37 -8.95
N GLU A 163 -13.58 41.99 -10.13
CA GLU A 163 -13.50 41.27 -11.40
C GLU A 163 -12.15 40.54 -11.56
N GLY A 164 -11.05 41.21 -11.19
CA GLY A 164 -9.72 40.59 -11.14
C GLY A 164 -9.65 39.41 -10.17
N ALA A 165 -10.14 39.58 -8.95
CA ALA A 165 -10.18 38.54 -7.93
C ALA A 165 -11.05 37.34 -8.37
N SER A 166 -12.18 37.60 -9.05
CA SER A 166 -13.06 36.55 -9.59
C SER A 166 -12.35 35.75 -10.70
N LYS A 167 -11.64 36.42 -11.62
CA LYS A 167 -10.82 35.75 -12.65
C LYS A 167 -9.72 34.90 -12.02
N THR A 168 -9.01 35.43 -11.03
CA THR A 168 -7.98 34.68 -10.31
C THR A 168 -8.56 33.47 -9.59
N GLN A 169 -9.69 33.61 -8.89
CA GLN A 169 -10.36 32.51 -8.21
C GLN A 169 -10.77 31.40 -9.20
N GLY A 170 -11.31 31.77 -10.37
CA GLY A 170 -11.63 30.80 -11.43
C GLY A 170 -10.39 30.07 -11.98
N GLN A 171 -9.29 30.79 -12.22
CA GLN A 171 -8.04 30.19 -12.70
C GLN A 171 -7.43 29.24 -11.67
N VAL A 172 -7.39 29.64 -10.40
CA VAL A 172 -6.86 28.83 -9.31
C VAL A 172 -7.73 27.59 -9.08
N ALA A 173 -9.05 27.70 -9.16
CA ALA A 173 -9.96 26.55 -9.07
C ALA A 173 -9.76 25.54 -10.23
N ALA A 174 -9.57 26.06 -11.45
CA ALA A 174 -9.26 25.21 -12.61
C ALA A 174 -7.92 24.49 -12.45
N GLU A 175 -6.90 25.19 -11.96
CA GLU A 175 -5.58 24.61 -11.70
C GLU A 175 -5.62 23.59 -10.56
N ALA A 176 -6.36 23.86 -9.48
CA ALA A 176 -6.57 22.91 -8.39
C ALA A 176 -7.22 21.61 -8.87
N THR A 177 -8.16 21.70 -9.82
CA THR A 177 -8.79 20.53 -10.45
C THR A 177 -7.76 19.70 -11.22
N LYS A 178 -6.86 20.34 -11.98
CA LYS A 178 -5.77 19.64 -12.68
C LYS A 178 -4.79 19.00 -11.70
N GLN A 179 -4.43 19.70 -10.63
CA GLN A 179 -3.53 19.19 -9.59
C GLN A 179 -4.12 17.99 -8.87
N LYS A 180 -5.44 17.99 -8.61
CA LYS A 180 -6.15 16.84 -8.07
C LYS A 180 -6.10 15.64 -9.03
N ALA A 181 -6.31 15.84 -10.33
CA ALA A 181 -6.18 14.78 -11.32
C ALA A 181 -4.74 14.22 -11.40
N VAL A 182 -3.72 15.08 -11.25
CA VAL A 182 -2.31 14.64 -11.15
C VAL A 182 -2.09 13.81 -9.88
N ALA A 183 -2.61 14.24 -8.74
CA ALA A 183 -2.52 13.52 -7.48
C ALA A 183 -3.20 12.13 -7.56
N GLU A 184 -4.39 12.05 -8.16
CA GLU A 184 -5.09 10.79 -8.42
C GLU A 184 -4.29 9.88 -9.35
N LYS A 185 -3.68 10.42 -10.41
CA LYS A 185 -2.81 9.67 -11.32
C LYS A 185 -1.58 9.11 -10.59
N ILE A 186 -0.94 9.90 -9.72
CA ILE A 186 0.21 9.45 -8.91
C ILE A 186 -0.19 8.23 -8.05
N VAL A 187 -1.34 8.29 -7.38
CA VAL A 187 -1.84 7.16 -6.58
C VAL A 187 -2.18 5.97 -7.47
N GLY A 188 -2.82 6.19 -8.62
CA GLY A 188 -3.17 5.13 -9.57
C GLY A 188 -1.96 4.41 -10.15
N ASP A 189 -0.93 5.14 -10.56
CA ASP A 189 0.32 4.58 -11.10
C ASP A 189 1.08 3.82 -10.00
N ALA A 190 1.09 4.33 -8.76
CA ALA A 190 1.68 3.65 -7.62
C ALA A 190 0.94 2.36 -7.24
N SER A 191 -0.40 2.33 -7.32
CA SER A 191 -1.17 1.11 -7.10
C SER A 191 -0.82 0.02 -8.12
N LYS A 192 -0.70 0.37 -9.40
CA LYS A 192 -0.26 -0.59 -10.43
C LYS A 192 1.16 -1.09 -10.19
N ALA A 193 2.06 -0.22 -9.75
CA ALA A 193 3.42 -0.60 -9.40
C ALA A 193 3.44 -1.56 -8.20
N ALA A 194 2.67 -1.26 -7.16
CA ALA A 194 2.51 -2.09 -5.97
C ALA A 194 1.94 -3.48 -6.30
N GLU A 195 0.91 -3.56 -7.15
CA GLU A 195 0.36 -4.82 -7.65
C GLU A 195 1.41 -5.65 -8.41
N LYS A 196 2.21 -5.00 -9.27
CA LYS A 196 3.27 -5.66 -10.02
C LYS A 196 4.36 -6.23 -9.10
N VAL A 197 4.75 -5.49 -8.07
CA VAL A 197 5.73 -5.96 -7.08
C VAL A 197 5.17 -7.16 -6.31
N GLY A 198 3.90 -7.10 -5.87
CA GLY A 198 3.22 -8.22 -5.22
C GLY A 198 3.21 -9.48 -6.09
N ALA A 199 2.77 -9.35 -7.35
CA ALA A 199 2.75 -10.47 -8.30
C ALA A 199 4.15 -11.06 -8.58
N GLN A 200 5.18 -10.21 -8.64
CA GLN A 200 6.57 -10.67 -8.77
C GLN A 200 7.05 -11.43 -7.52
N GLY A 201 6.67 -10.96 -6.33
CA GLY A 201 6.92 -11.66 -5.07
C GLY A 201 6.29 -13.04 -5.05
N ASP A 202 5.00 -13.14 -5.39
CA ASP A 202 4.25 -14.41 -5.42
C ASP A 202 4.82 -15.38 -6.46
N ALA A 203 5.22 -14.89 -7.64
CA ALA A 203 5.85 -15.72 -8.67
C ALA A 203 7.21 -16.28 -8.22
N ARG A 204 8.03 -15.46 -7.53
CA ARG A 204 9.31 -15.89 -6.98
C ARG A 204 9.14 -16.91 -5.87
N ALA A 205 8.21 -16.66 -4.93
CA ALA A 205 7.88 -17.57 -3.85
C ALA A 205 7.38 -18.92 -4.39
N SER A 206 6.49 -18.90 -5.39
CA SER A 206 6.00 -20.13 -6.04
C SER A 206 7.12 -20.93 -6.68
N LYS A 207 8.09 -20.26 -7.31
CA LYS A 207 9.25 -20.92 -7.92
C LYS A 207 10.14 -21.60 -6.86
N VAL A 208 10.40 -20.93 -5.74
CA VAL A 208 11.17 -21.50 -4.62
C VAL A 208 10.50 -22.77 -4.08
N LEU A 209 9.18 -22.74 -3.90
CA LEU A 209 8.41 -23.91 -3.47
C LEU A 209 8.43 -25.05 -4.50
N GLU A 210 8.35 -24.72 -5.79
CA GLU A 210 8.44 -25.71 -6.87
C GLU A 210 9.81 -26.40 -6.91
N ASP A 211 10.89 -25.62 -6.80
CA ASP A 211 12.26 -26.14 -6.80
C ASP A 211 12.52 -27.02 -5.56
N ALA A 212 12.01 -26.64 -4.39
CA ALA A 212 12.07 -27.45 -3.19
C ALA A 212 11.29 -28.76 -3.32
N ARG A 213 10.11 -28.74 -3.95
CA ARG A 213 9.33 -29.94 -4.24
C ARG A 213 10.06 -30.89 -5.19
N LYS A 214 10.75 -30.36 -6.21
CA LYS A 214 11.59 -31.15 -7.12
C LYS A 214 12.76 -31.78 -6.35
N LEU A 215 13.42 -31.03 -5.49
CA LEU A 215 14.51 -31.53 -4.65
C LEU A 215 14.04 -32.63 -3.70
N ALA A 216 12.93 -32.42 -2.98
CA ALA A 216 12.32 -33.41 -2.09
C ALA A 216 12.00 -34.71 -2.84
N ASN A 217 11.38 -34.63 -4.01
CA ASN A 217 11.10 -35.80 -4.85
C ASN A 217 12.38 -36.51 -5.32
N SER A 218 13.44 -35.76 -5.62
CA SER A 218 14.74 -36.33 -6.01
C SER A 218 15.38 -37.10 -4.86
N LEU A 219 15.35 -36.54 -3.64
CA LEU A 219 15.88 -37.19 -2.44
C LEU A 219 15.15 -38.49 -2.14
N THR A 220 13.81 -38.50 -2.22
CA THR A 220 13.02 -39.71 -2.02
C THR A 220 13.34 -40.79 -3.06
N LYS A 221 13.44 -40.43 -4.34
CA LYS A 221 13.78 -41.38 -5.42
C LYS A 221 15.19 -41.95 -5.25
N GLU A 222 16.16 -41.12 -4.87
CA GLU A 222 17.53 -41.58 -4.61
C GLU A 222 17.57 -42.55 -3.43
N ALA A 223 16.83 -42.27 -2.36
CA ALA A 223 16.73 -43.15 -1.20
C ALA A 223 16.03 -44.47 -1.52
N GLU A 224 14.96 -44.45 -2.32
CA GLU A 224 14.31 -45.66 -2.81
C GLU A 224 15.26 -46.51 -3.65
N SER A 225 16.04 -45.88 -4.54
CA SER A 225 17.04 -46.57 -5.36
C SER A 225 18.15 -47.23 -4.52
N LYS A 226 18.57 -46.60 -3.42
CA LYS A 226 19.55 -47.16 -2.46
C LYS A 226 18.95 -48.22 -1.55
N ALA A 227 17.70 -48.07 -1.11
CA ALA A 227 17.03 -49.00 -0.21
C ALA A 227 16.56 -50.28 -0.92
N ALA A 228 16.15 -50.20 -2.19
CA ALA A 228 15.65 -51.34 -2.98
C ALA A 228 16.61 -52.56 -3.02
N PRO A 229 17.93 -52.42 -3.31
CA PRO A 229 18.84 -53.55 -3.29
C PRO A 229 19.03 -54.14 -1.89
N LEU A 230 19.04 -53.31 -0.84
CA LEU A 230 19.16 -53.76 0.55
C LEU A 230 17.94 -54.60 0.96
N LEU A 231 16.73 -54.15 0.61
CA LEU A 231 15.49 -54.91 0.85
C LEU A 231 15.49 -56.25 0.09
N LYS A 232 15.96 -56.27 -1.16
CA LYS A 232 16.07 -57.51 -1.94
C LYS A 232 17.06 -58.49 -1.30
N GLN A 233 18.22 -58.01 -0.84
CA GLN A 233 19.21 -58.82 -0.15
C GLN A 233 18.67 -59.35 1.19
N ALA A 234 17.99 -58.52 1.97
CA ALA A 234 17.35 -58.92 3.21
C ALA A 234 16.31 -60.04 2.98
N ALA A 235 15.47 -59.89 1.96
CA ALA A 235 14.47 -60.90 1.60
C ALA A 235 15.13 -62.23 1.17
N SER A 236 16.21 -62.19 0.39
CA SER A 236 16.94 -63.41 0.00
C SER A 236 17.60 -64.11 1.19
N LYS A 237 18.12 -63.33 2.17
CA LYS A 237 18.72 -63.87 3.40
C LYS A 237 17.65 -64.51 4.31
N ALA A 238 16.50 -63.87 4.46
CA ALA A 238 15.36 -64.40 5.20
C ALA A 238 14.83 -65.71 4.56
N GLN A 239 14.63 -65.72 3.24
CA GLN A 239 14.20 -66.92 2.52
C GLN A 239 15.21 -68.08 2.69
N ARG A 240 16.51 -67.81 2.65
CA ARG A 240 17.54 -68.84 2.88
C ARG A 240 17.49 -69.38 4.32
N ALA A 241 17.25 -68.53 5.30
CA ALA A 241 17.07 -68.95 6.69
C ALA A 241 15.82 -69.84 6.87
N GLU A 242 14.71 -69.51 6.20
CA GLU A 242 13.49 -70.34 6.18
C GLU A 242 13.75 -71.70 5.54
N THR A 243 14.45 -71.75 4.40
CA THR A 243 14.76 -73.03 3.74
C THR A 243 15.67 -73.94 4.59
N LEU A 244 16.59 -73.36 5.37
CA LEU A 244 17.50 -74.12 6.24
C LEU A 244 16.84 -74.57 7.55
N SER A 245 15.81 -73.87 8.01
CA SER A 245 15.06 -74.25 9.22
C SER A 245 13.95 -75.26 8.97
N GLY A 246 13.48 -75.38 7.72
CA GLY A 246 12.51 -76.40 7.29
C GLY A 246 13.10 -77.69 6.71
N ALA A 247 14.43 -77.78 6.55
CA ALA A 247 15.16 -78.93 6.01
C ALA A 247 15.89 -79.72 7.11
#